data_AF-A0A352IPN8-F1
#
_entry.id   AF-A0A352IPN8-F1
#
_cell.length_a   1.000
_cell.length_b   1.000
_cell.length_c   1.000
_cell.angle_alpha   90.00
_cell.angle_beta   90.00
_cell.angle_gamma   90.00
#
_symmetry.space_group_name_H-M   'P 1'
#
loop_
_entity.id
_entity.type
_entity.pdbx_description
1 polymer ?
#
loop_
_entity_poly.entity_id
_entity_poly.type
_entity_poly.pdbx_seq_one_letter_code
_entity_poly.pdbx_strand_id
1 'polypeptide(L)'
;MHTGAYSDFKNNLLDQASELRARIRSGAHTAPTSGLANSLLQGNVVILPSEWAGDFLLYCQNNPVSCPLIGMSQPGDPTLPDLGHDLDIRTDVPEYQVFRNGERAETATDLKSLWRDDLVTFVLGCSFSFEDALIRAGLSVRNVDEGRNVSMFRSNIATRPAGP
;
A
#
# COMPACT_ATOMS: atom_id res chain seq x y z
N MET A 1 -20.01 -18.55 15.35
CA MET A 1 -18.55 -18.82 15.43
C MET A 1 -17.94 -17.74 16.28
N HIS A 2 -17.08 -18.09 17.24
CA HIS A 2 -16.51 -17.16 18.23
C HIS A 2 -15.76 -16.00 17.55
N THR A 3 -16.38 -14.82 17.50
CA THR A 3 -15.66 -13.55 17.41
C THR A 3 -15.10 -13.27 18.80
N GLY A 4 -13.98 -13.90 19.14
CA GLY A 4 -13.21 -13.47 20.30
C GLY A 4 -12.82 -12.02 20.06
N ALA A 5 -13.27 -11.12 20.95
CA ALA A 5 -12.90 -9.71 20.88
C ALA A 5 -11.37 -9.60 20.75
N TYR A 6 -10.88 -8.76 19.83
CA TYR A 6 -9.46 -8.49 19.74
C TYR A 6 -8.94 -7.97 21.09
N SER A 7 -7.70 -8.30 21.43
CA SER A 7 -7.03 -7.72 22.60
C SER A 7 -6.99 -6.19 22.50
N ASP A 8 -6.96 -5.50 23.64
CA ASP A 8 -6.82 -4.03 23.70
C ASP A 8 -5.63 -3.52 22.87
N PHE A 9 -4.50 -4.24 22.88
CA PHE A 9 -3.34 -3.92 22.05
C PHE A 9 -3.69 -3.85 20.55
N LYS A 10 -4.41 -4.86 20.05
CA LYS A 10 -4.83 -4.92 18.65
C LYS A 10 -5.90 -3.88 18.33
N ASN A 11 -6.85 -3.63 19.24
CA ASN A 11 -7.84 -2.55 19.05
C ASN A 11 -7.14 -1.18 18.92
N ASN A 12 -6.19 -0.88 19.81
CA ASN A 12 -5.42 0.37 19.76
C ASN A 12 -4.63 0.53 18.44
N LEU A 13 -4.12 -0.56 17.85
CA LEU A 13 -3.48 -0.51 16.54
C LEU A 13 -4.52 -0.22 15.44
N LEU A 14 -5.66 -0.92 15.44
CA LEU A 14 -6.71 -0.70 14.44
C LEU A 14 -7.24 0.74 14.48
N ASP A 15 -7.38 1.33 15.67
CA ASP A 15 -7.80 2.72 15.86
C ASP A 15 -6.77 3.70 15.28
N GLN A 16 -5.47 3.49 15.53
CA GLN A 16 -4.40 4.29 14.93
C GLN A 16 -4.44 4.26 13.39
N ALA A 17 -4.66 3.09 12.81
CA ALA A 17 -4.78 2.95 11.36
C ALA A 17 -5.99 3.69 10.81
N SER A 18 -7.13 3.57 11.50
CA SER A 18 -8.38 4.22 11.15
C SER A 18 -8.25 5.75 11.19
N GLU A 19 -7.67 6.30 12.26
CA GLU A 19 -7.45 7.73 12.42
C GLU A 19 -6.51 8.29 11.35
N LEU A 20 -5.41 7.59 11.05
CA LEU A 20 -4.49 8.01 10.00
C LEU A 20 -5.20 8.04 8.63
N ARG A 21 -5.94 6.99 8.26
CA ARG A 21 -6.71 6.97 7.00
C ARG A 21 -7.76 8.07 6.97
N ALA A 22 -8.45 8.37 8.07
CA ALA A 22 -9.41 9.48 8.13
C ALA A 22 -8.75 10.85 7.91
N ARG A 23 -7.54 11.06 8.45
CA ARG A 23 -6.77 12.28 8.20
C ARG A 23 -6.31 12.40 6.74
N ILE A 24 -5.92 11.28 6.13
CA ILE A 24 -5.57 11.23 4.71
C ILE A 24 -6.80 11.55 3.84
N ARG A 25 -7.90 10.85 4.09
CA ARG A 25 -9.19 11.01 3.41
C ARG A 25 -9.75 12.43 3.46
N SER A 26 -9.49 13.17 4.53
CA SER A 26 -9.91 14.57 4.68
C SER A 26 -8.90 15.58 4.10
N GLY A 27 -7.75 15.12 3.60
CA GLY A 27 -6.66 15.99 3.13
C GLY A 27 -5.84 16.63 4.26
N ALA A 28 -6.08 16.27 5.53
CA ALA A 28 -5.33 16.75 6.68
C ALA A 28 -3.92 16.11 6.80
N HIS A 29 -3.64 15.07 6.01
CA HIS A 29 -2.33 14.44 5.89
C HIS A 29 -2.00 14.15 4.42
N THR A 30 -1.01 14.86 3.87
CA THR A 30 -0.52 14.72 2.49
C THR A 30 0.99 14.43 2.42
N ALA A 31 1.58 14.06 3.56
CA ALA A 31 3.02 13.78 3.70
C ALA A 31 3.29 12.26 3.65
N PRO A 32 4.56 11.82 3.54
CA PRO A 32 4.91 10.41 3.64
C PRO A 32 4.35 9.73 4.91
N THR A 33 4.10 8.42 4.80
CA THR A 33 3.56 7.60 5.91
C THR A 33 4.63 6.86 6.72
N SER A 34 5.91 6.96 6.31
CA SER A 34 7.04 6.35 7.00
C SER A 34 7.09 6.77 8.47
N GLY A 35 7.23 5.81 9.38
CA GLY A 35 7.25 6.05 10.83
C GLY A 35 5.89 6.38 11.45
N LEU A 36 4.80 6.37 10.68
CA LEU A 36 3.43 6.46 11.18
C LEU A 36 2.83 5.06 11.36
N ALA A 37 1.81 4.93 12.20
CA ALA A 37 1.10 3.67 12.44
C ALA A 37 2.06 2.50 12.75
N ASN A 38 2.94 2.70 13.73
CA ASN A 38 3.97 1.72 14.10
C ASN A 38 3.34 0.36 14.46
N SER A 39 4.05 -0.72 14.17
CA SER A 39 3.58 -2.11 14.34
C SER A 39 2.44 -2.55 13.42
N LEU A 40 2.00 -1.71 12.48
CA LEU A 40 1.10 -2.09 11.40
C LEU A 40 1.86 -2.23 10.08
N LEU A 41 1.35 -3.13 9.23
CA LEU A 41 1.84 -3.26 7.88
C LEU A 41 1.32 -2.10 7.04
N GLN A 42 2.23 -1.40 6.35
CA GLN A 42 1.87 -0.51 5.25
C GLN A 42 2.19 -1.21 3.92
N GLY A 43 1.38 -0.96 2.90
CA GLY A 43 1.52 -1.58 1.58
C GLY A 43 1.69 -0.53 0.47
N ASN A 44 2.38 -0.93 -0.59
CA ASN A 44 2.41 -0.21 -1.85
C ASN A 44 1.16 -0.58 -2.66
N VAL A 45 0.67 0.36 -3.48
CA VAL A 45 -0.59 0.20 -4.21
C VAL A 45 -0.34 0.24 -5.70
N VAL A 46 -0.89 -0.72 -6.43
CA VAL A 46 -0.99 -0.72 -7.89
C VAL A 46 -2.46 -0.91 -8.24
N ILE A 47 -3.00 -0.02 -9.07
CA ILE A 47 -4.39 -0.08 -9.53
C ILE A 47 -4.38 -0.07 -11.06
N LEU A 48 -5.00 -1.08 -11.67
CA LEU A 48 -4.97 -1.26 -13.11
C LEU A 48 -6.29 -1.87 -13.63
N PRO A 49 -6.64 -1.66 -14.91
CA PRO A 49 -7.81 -2.30 -15.50
C PRO A 49 -7.76 -3.83 -15.43
N SER A 50 -8.91 -4.46 -15.26
CA SER A 50 -9.05 -5.92 -15.09
C SER A 50 -8.48 -6.74 -16.25
N GLU A 51 -8.41 -6.16 -17.46
CA GLU A 51 -7.75 -6.78 -18.61
C GLU A 51 -6.27 -7.10 -18.36
N TRP A 52 -5.60 -6.29 -17.53
CA TRP A 52 -4.18 -6.43 -17.16
C TRP A 52 -3.97 -7.18 -15.83
N ALA A 53 -5.05 -7.45 -15.08
CA ALA A 53 -4.96 -7.99 -13.73
C ALA A 53 -4.40 -9.41 -13.67
N GLY A 54 -4.74 -10.25 -14.65
CA GLY A 54 -4.20 -11.61 -14.74
C GLY A 54 -2.69 -11.63 -14.95
N ASP A 55 -2.20 -10.78 -15.86
CA ASP A 55 -0.78 -10.65 -16.17
C ASP A 55 0.01 -10.11 -14.97
N PHE A 56 -0.51 -9.06 -14.31
CA PHE A 56 0.14 -8.50 -13.14
C PHE A 56 0.13 -9.45 -11.93
N LEU A 57 -0.92 -10.24 -11.75
CA LEU A 57 -0.96 -11.29 -10.72
C LEU A 57 0.12 -12.35 -10.99
N LEU A 58 0.24 -12.83 -12.23
CA LEU A 58 1.29 -13.77 -12.61
C LEU A 58 2.69 -13.15 -12.46
N TYR A 59 2.84 -11.85 -12.77
CA TYR A 59 4.08 -11.12 -12.55
C TYR A 59 4.46 -11.09 -11.06
N CYS A 60 3.50 -10.83 -10.16
CA CYS A 60 3.74 -10.89 -8.72
C CYS A 60 4.13 -12.29 -8.25
N GLN A 61 3.44 -13.33 -8.74
CA GLN A 61 3.76 -14.74 -8.41
C GLN A 61 5.15 -15.15 -8.90
N ASN A 62 5.58 -14.66 -10.06
CA ASN A 62 6.91 -14.90 -10.60
C ASN A 62 8.01 -14.12 -9.84
N ASN A 63 7.65 -13.03 -9.16
CA ASN A 63 8.59 -12.12 -8.50
C ASN A 63 8.21 -11.86 -7.02
N PRO A 64 8.03 -12.89 -6.17
CA PRO A 64 7.43 -12.74 -4.84
C PRO A 64 8.28 -11.93 -3.85
N VAL A 65 9.59 -11.80 -4.11
CA VAL A 65 10.48 -10.97 -3.29
C VAL A 65 10.34 -9.48 -3.63
N SER A 66 10.22 -9.14 -4.92
CA SER A 66 10.08 -7.75 -5.38
C SER A 66 8.62 -7.26 -5.35
N CYS A 67 7.67 -8.18 -5.48
CA CYS A 67 6.24 -7.93 -5.54
C CYS A 67 5.47 -8.84 -4.56
N PRO A 68 5.70 -8.74 -3.24
CA PRO A 68 5.02 -9.57 -2.25
C PRO A 68 3.54 -9.18 -2.14
N LEU A 69 2.66 -9.85 -2.86
CA LEU A 69 1.22 -9.56 -2.86
C LEU A 69 0.59 -9.95 -1.51
N ILE A 70 -0.09 -8.99 -0.87
CA ILE A 70 -0.77 -9.19 0.43
C ILE A 70 -2.29 -8.99 0.37
N GLY A 71 -2.81 -8.39 -0.71
CA GLY A 71 -4.24 -8.26 -0.93
C GLY A 71 -4.57 -7.83 -2.35
N MET A 72 -5.77 -8.19 -2.80
CA MET A 72 -6.28 -7.88 -4.13
C MET A 72 -7.80 -7.64 -4.05
N SER A 73 -8.30 -6.58 -4.69
CA SER A 73 -9.74 -6.31 -4.75
C SER A 73 -10.43 -7.10 -5.86
N GLN A 74 -11.76 -7.14 -5.84
CA GLN A 74 -12.53 -7.44 -7.04
C GLN A 74 -12.50 -6.24 -8.01
N PRO A 75 -12.75 -6.44 -9.32
CA PRO A 75 -12.90 -5.33 -10.26
C PRO A 75 -13.96 -4.33 -9.79
N GLY A 76 -13.60 -3.05 -9.78
CA GLY A 76 -14.48 -1.94 -9.39
C GLY A 76 -14.68 -1.76 -7.89
N ASP A 77 -14.35 -2.76 -7.08
CA ASP A 77 -14.49 -2.71 -5.62
C ASP A 77 -13.34 -1.88 -5.00
N PRO A 78 -13.61 -0.72 -4.40
CA PRO A 78 -12.59 0.11 -3.76
C PRO A 78 -12.22 -0.38 -2.36
N THR A 79 -12.92 -1.39 -1.84
CA THR A 79 -12.71 -1.91 -0.49
C THR A 79 -11.65 -3.02 -0.49
N LEU A 80 -11.01 -3.20 0.67
CA LEU A 80 -10.05 -4.27 0.93
C LEU A 80 -10.33 -4.84 2.33
N PRO A 81 -11.44 -5.58 2.52
CA PRO A 81 -11.94 -5.95 3.86
C PRO A 81 -10.95 -6.81 4.65
N ASP A 82 -10.10 -7.57 3.96
CA ASP A 82 -9.04 -8.38 4.59
C ASP A 82 -7.87 -7.53 5.11
N LEU A 83 -7.74 -6.27 4.65
CA LEU A 83 -6.67 -5.35 5.02
C LEU A 83 -7.12 -4.24 5.98
N GLY A 84 -8.43 -3.94 6.06
CA GLY A 84 -8.96 -2.95 7.01
C GLY A 84 -10.47 -2.79 6.99
N HIS A 85 -11.07 -2.59 8.18
CA HIS A 85 -12.52 -2.57 8.40
C HIS A 85 -13.27 -1.31 7.92
N ASP A 86 -12.58 -0.29 7.39
CA ASP A 86 -13.16 0.93 6.79
C ASP A 86 -12.19 1.52 5.75
N LEU A 87 -11.55 0.64 4.97
CA LEU A 87 -10.58 1.07 3.98
C LEU A 87 -11.30 1.40 2.67
N ASP A 88 -11.07 2.62 2.17
CA ASP A 88 -11.42 3.03 0.80
C ASP A 88 -10.16 3.43 0.05
N ILE A 89 -9.71 2.58 -0.89
CA ILE A 89 -8.44 2.79 -1.59
C ILE A 89 -8.47 3.99 -2.53
N ARG A 90 -9.62 4.65 -2.71
CA ARG A 90 -9.71 5.85 -3.54
C ARG A 90 -9.25 7.09 -2.79
N THR A 91 -9.26 7.07 -1.46
CA THR A 91 -9.04 8.28 -0.64
C THR A 91 -8.07 8.07 0.52
N ASP A 92 -7.68 6.84 0.82
CA ASP A 92 -6.94 6.54 2.04
C ASP A 92 -5.42 6.45 1.85
N VAL A 93 -4.92 6.77 0.66
CA VAL A 93 -3.49 6.97 0.35
C VAL A 93 -3.21 8.46 0.16
N PRO A 94 -2.14 9.03 0.75
CA PRO A 94 -1.89 10.47 0.71
C PRO A 94 -1.69 11.05 -0.69
N GLU A 95 -1.10 10.27 -1.60
CA GLU A 95 -0.85 10.67 -2.97
C GLU A 95 -0.79 9.42 -3.88
N TYR A 96 -1.45 9.50 -5.03
CA TYR A 96 -1.38 8.55 -6.12
C TYR A 96 -0.61 9.14 -7.29
N GLN A 97 0.17 8.30 -7.98
CA GLN A 97 0.78 8.66 -9.25
C GLN A 97 -0.02 8.03 -10.38
N VAL A 98 -0.58 8.87 -11.25
CA VAL A 98 -1.43 8.43 -12.36
C VAL A 98 -0.56 8.29 -13.61
N PHE A 99 -0.60 7.11 -14.22
CA PHE A 99 0.12 6.80 -15.44
C PHE A 99 -0.84 6.68 -16.63
N ARG A 100 -0.43 7.23 -17.78
CA ARG A 100 -1.14 7.12 -19.06
C ARG A 100 -0.13 6.76 -20.14
N ASN A 101 -0.37 5.67 -20.88
CA ASN A 101 0.53 5.18 -21.92
C ASN A 101 1.98 4.96 -21.44
N GLY A 102 2.16 4.49 -20.20
CA GLY A 102 3.47 4.24 -19.60
C GLY A 102 4.18 5.49 -19.06
N GLU A 103 3.61 6.68 -19.20
CA GLU A 103 4.18 7.93 -18.70
C GLU A 103 3.39 8.48 -17.51
N ARG A 104 4.10 9.08 -16.55
CA ARG A 104 3.47 9.74 -15.40
C ARG A 104 2.79 11.02 -15.86
N ALA A 105 1.47 11.06 -15.79
CA ALA A 105 0.65 12.16 -16.28
C ALA A 105 0.37 13.21 -15.18
N GLU A 106 -0.04 12.75 -14.00
CA GLU A 106 -0.49 13.62 -12.90
C GLU A 106 -0.34 12.93 -11.54
N THR A 107 -0.47 13.71 -10.46
CA THR A 107 -0.68 13.19 -9.11
C THR A 107 -2.09 13.49 -8.64
N ALA A 108 -2.63 12.67 -7.74
CA ALA A 108 -3.96 12.83 -7.18
C ALA A 108 -3.95 12.49 -5.68
N THR A 109 -4.84 13.09 -4.90
CA THR A 109 -5.08 12.74 -3.49
C THR A 109 -6.43 12.01 -3.31
N ASP A 110 -7.27 12.00 -4.34
CA ASP A 110 -8.58 11.35 -4.39
C ASP A 110 -8.78 10.77 -5.81
N LEU A 111 -9.13 9.49 -5.90
CA LEU A 111 -9.35 8.79 -7.18
C LEU A 111 -10.81 8.72 -7.62
N LYS A 112 -11.79 9.28 -6.90
CA LYS A 112 -13.22 9.12 -7.21
C LYS A 112 -13.60 9.57 -8.62
N SER A 113 -12.95 10.62 -9.14
CA SER A 113 -13.18 11.10 -10.52
C SER A 113 -12.48 10.24 -11.59
N LEU A 114 -11.46 9.48 -11.20
CA LEU A 114 -10.67 8.60 -12.07
C LEU A 114 -11.09 7.13 -11.98
N TRP A 115 -11.89 6.78 -10.97
CA TRP A 115 -12.29 5.41 -10.67
C TRP A 115 -13.18 4.85 -11.77
N ARG A 116 -12.94 3.59 -12.13
CA ARG A 116 -13.74 2.84 -13.11
C ARG A 116 -14.16 1.51 -12.49
N ASP A 117 -15.26 0.97 -12.98
CA ASP A 117 -15.84 -0.29 -12.48
C ASP A 117 -15.02 -1.53 -12.86
N ASP A 118 -13.96 -1.37 -13.65
CA ASP A 118 -13.07 -2.44 -14.08
C ASP A 118 -11.68 -2.38 -13.43
N LEU A 119 -11.42 -1.43 -12.52
CA LEU A 119 -10.12 -1.33 -11.85
C LEU A 119 -9.95 -2.41 -10.79
N VAL A 120 -8.79 -3.06 -10.78
CA VAL A 120 -8.36 -4.02 -9.75
C VAL A 120 -7.22 -3.40 -8.95
N THR A 121 -7.36 -3.43 -7.64
CA THR A 121 -6.34 -2.97 -6.69
C THR A 121 -5.47 -4.13 -6.26
N PHE A 122 -4.15 -3.93 -6.28
CA PHE A 122 -3.15 -4.82 -5.72
C PHE A 122 -2.42 -4.09 -4.60
N VAL A 123 -2.33 -4.72 -3.44
CA VAL A 123 -1.54 -4.24 -2.32
C VAL A 123 -0.31 -5.13 -2.16
N LEU A 124 0.86 -4.52 -2.30
CA LEU A 124 2.14 -5.19 -2.14
C LEU A 124 2.71 -4.86 -0.76
N GLY A 125 3.12 -5.88 -0.01
CA GLY A 125 3.75 -5.69 1.29
C GLY A 125 5.02 -4.84 1.18
N CYS A 126 5.20 -3.95 2.15
CA CYS A 126 6.46 -3.22 2.32
C CYS A 126 7.34 -3.91 3.37
N SER A 127 8.66 -3.76 3.23
CA SER A 127 9.66 -4.24 4.20
C SER A 127 9.70 -3.41 5.50
N PHE A 128 8.69 -2.61 5.83
CA PHE A 128 8.74 -1.76 7.03
C PHE A 128 8.74 -2.54 8.35
N SER A 129 8.29 -3.81 8.35
CA SER A 129 8.52 -4.71 9.49
C SER A 129 10.00 -4.96 9.79
N PHE A 130 10.88 -4.79 8.79
CA PHE A 130 12.33 -4.89 8.95
C PHE A 130 12.92 -3.64 9.62
N GLU A 131 12.48 -2.44 9.25
CA GLU A 131 12.96 -1.19 9.87
C GLU A 131 12.67 -1.18 11.39
N ASP A 132 11.45 -1.54 11.76
CA ASP A 132 11.02 -1.66 13.15
C ASP A 132 11.80 -2.75 13.91
N ALA A 133 12.13 -3.87 13.26
CA ALA A 133 13.01 -4.89 13.82
C ALA A 133 14.46 -4.40 14.04
N LEU A 134 15.01 -3.62 13.10
CA LEU A 134 16.35 -3.02 13.24
C LEU A 134 16.38 -2.02 14.40
N ILE A 135 15.37 -1.15 14.50
CA ILE A 135 15.27 -0.16 15.57
C ILE A 135 15.17 -0.84 16.94
N ARG A 136 14.36 -1.90 17.07
CA ARG A 136 14.29 -2.71 18.30
C ARG A 136 15.61 -3.38 18.67
N ALA A 137 16.44 -3.72 17.69
CA ALA A 137 17.77 -4.29 17.90
C ALA A 137 18.83 -3.21 18.24
N GLY A 138 18.45 -1.93 18.33
CA GLY A 138 19.36 -0.82 18.61
C GLY A 138 20.14 -0.31 17.40
N LEU A 139 19.71 -0.67 16.18
CA LEU A 139 20.30 -0.18 14.93
C LEU A 139 19.53 1.04 14.42
N SER A 140 20.25 2.04 13.92
CA SER A 140 19.63 3.24 13.37
C SER A 140 19.26 3.05 11.89
N VAL A 141 18.13 3.62 11.50
CA VAL A 141 17.62 3.60 10.12
C VAL A 141 17.68 5.03 9.60
N ARG A 142 18.65 5.31 8.72
CA ARG A 142 19.03 6.69 8.35
C ARG A 142 17.85 7.52 7.83
N ASN A 143 16.99 6.95 6.98
CA ASN A 143 15.82 7.65 6.44
C ASN A 143 14.81 8.01 7.53
N VAL A 144 14.64 7.15 8.55
CA VAL A 144 13.81 7.44 9.72
C VAL A 144 14.44 8.55 10.57
N ASP A 145 15.73 8.44 10.88
CA ASP A 145 16.48 9.44 11.65
C ASP A 145 16.41 10.84 11.00
N GLU A 146 16.41 10.91 9.66
CA GLU A 146 16.35 12.16 8.89
C GLU A 146 14.93 12.62 8.53
N GLY A 147 13.89 11.85 8.85
CA GLY A 147 12.51 12.15 8.45
C GLY A 147 12.33 12.21 6.91
N ARG A 148 12.99 11.30 6.18
CA ARG A 148 13.01 11.25 4.71
C ARG A 148 12.54 9.89 4.19
N ASN A 149 12.20 9.84 2.90
CA ASN A 149 11.92 8.58 2.23
C ASN A 149 13.19 7.74 2.05
N VAL A 150 13.04 6.42 2.08
CA VAL A 150 14.12 5.47 1.79
C VAL A 150 14.64 5.69 0.36
N SER A 151 15.94 5.52 0.17
CA SER A 151 16.55 5.61 -1.16
C SER A 151 16.18 4.37 -1.98
N MET A 152 15.57 4.59 -3.15
CA MET A 152 15.20 3.53 -4.10
C MET A 152 15.98 3.71 -5.40
N PHE A 153 16.51 2.61 -5.94
CA PHE A 153 17.32 2.61 -7.16
C PHE A 153 16.74 1.62 -8.18
N ARG A 154 16.73 2.01 -9.45
CA ARG A 154 16.48 1.08 -10.55
C ARG A 154 17.75 0.27 -10.81
N SER A 155 17.69 -1.03 -10.57
CA SER A 155 18.82 -1.94 -10.80
C SER A 155 18.86 -2.44 -12.26
N ASN A 156 19.91 -3.20 -12.59
CA ASN A 156 20.03 -3.98 -13.82
C ASN A 156 19.61 -5.45 -13.63
N ILE A 157 19.02 -5.81 -12.49
CA ILE A 157 18.54 -7.17 -12.20
C ILE A 157 17.13 -7.29 -12.77
N ALA A 158 16.98 -8.09 -13.81
CA ALA A 158 15.68 -8.31 -14.44
C ALA A 158 14.76 -9.15 -13.56
N THR A 159 13.51 -8.72 -13.46
CA THR A 159 12.39 -9.53 -12.97
C THR A 159 12.04 -10.61 -14.00
N ARG A 160 11.36 -11.66 -13.55
CA ARG A 160 10.77 -12.66 -14.42
C ARG A 160 9.50 -12.08 -15.09
N PRO A 161 9.43 -12.04 -16.43
CA PRO A 161 8.31 -11.42 -17.13
C PRO A 161 7.01 -12.22 -16.98
N ALA A 162 5.87 -11.54 -17.17
CA ALA A 162 4.53 -12.11 -17.30
C ALA A 162 3.63 -11.06 -17.98
N GLY A 163 2.85 -11.47 -18.98
CA GLY A 163 2.15 -10.51 -19.84
C GLY A 163 3.08 -9.77 -20.82
N PRO A 164 2.59 -8.71 -21.48
CA PRO A 164 3.36 -7.90 -22.41
C PRO A 164 4.33 -6.90 -21.75
#